data_AF-A0A947CJ39-F1
#
_entry.id   AF-A0A947CJ39-F1
#
_cell.length_a   1.000
_cell.length_b   1.000
_cell.length_c   1.000
_cell.angle_alpha   90.00
_cell.angle_beta   90.00
_cell.angle_gamma   90.00
#
_symmetry.space_group_name_H-M   'P 1'
#
loop_
_entity.id
_entity.type
_entity.pdbx_description
1 polymer ?
#
loop_
_entity_poly.entity_id
_entity_poly.type
_entity_poly.pdbx_seq_one_letter_code
_entity_poly.pdbx_strand_id
1 'polypeptide(L)'
;MSRTVFGLLAAGVLALVVSPALAQDGGRRGQRQRGGMGGFGGFARMLEPDFLRRDLTMITDTFDLDEDQRPIAETILFDYESGFSEASEAMRARFSELRPGSNQTDEQRQQRREVFTEFRDIRNANRELRQQLEAAEGDEARRAELEANAEALRAKMDVLREKMTEMRPRMPQGEELADLQDAMRGMALEWRQTRAQLRSQFLNNLQAILAETQQAKFPAFEQMHRREKALPHGRLAGERVSLFHVLEDVDLEPTGRLEEVMSAYAGALDAAIVARDRALESQQLDMMSAFMNREMDRVVNLMRTEADARVAVRNVNDQYVDIVASTLAADETTAGRVSPFRIAYQRRAFPRVFRTTSTERAFEAAKTIEDVSDESLMALISMEEGYLSELESINRELVQVTRDYEPDQAAERMARRADRFRQSGGERGAFGFGRGGDTPPDPIETAYQKRTELDKRYRSEIELLLTPEQIAELPPPPRERRQRAQRGGGGGDDTERRQRMIQRFDTNGDGQLSESEIRAAREGRRGRDDGGRRQGRGDR
;
A
#
# COMPACT_ATOMS: atom_id res chain seq x y z
N MET A 1 11.69 1.22 39.37
CA MET A 1 10.91 0.61 38.26
C MET A 1 10.03 1.70 37.66
N SER A 2 10.44 2.28 36.53
CA SER A 2 9.84 3.54 36.06
C SER A 2 8.53 3.28 35.29
N ARG A 3 7.43 3.86 35.80
CA ARG A 3 6.09 3.90 35.18
C ARG A 3 6.07 4.75 33.89
N THR A 4 7.20 5.35 33.53
CA THR A 4 7.37 6.45 32.58
C THR A 4 7.39 5.99 31.11
N VAL A 5 7.74 4.72 30.85
CA VAL A 5 7.86 4.16 29.49
C VAL A 5 6.57 3.53 28.96
N PHE A 6 5.61 3.16 29.81
CA PHE A 6 4.30 2.71 29.30
C PHE A 6 3.46 3.87 28.74
N GLY A 7 3.68 5.07 29.28
CA GLY A 7 3.25 6.30 28.62
C GLY A 7 3.82 6.43 27.21
N LEU A 8 5.02 5.86 26.96
CA LEU A 8 5.67 5.59 25.67
C LEU A 8 4.76 5.43 24.46
N LEU A 9 4.00 4.35 24.59
CA LEU A 9 3.23 3.70 23.56
C LEU A 9 1.79 4.18 23.66
N ALA A 10 1.24 4.36 24.87
CA ALA A 10 -0.11 4.89 25.10
C ALA A 10 -0.26 6.38 24.70
N ALA A 11 0.76 7.22 24.88
CA ALA A 11 0.74 8.59 24.36
C ALA A 11 0.89 8.63 22.84
N GLY A 12 1.60 7.65 22.25
CA GLY A 12 1.64 7.46 20.80
C GLY A 12 0.30 7.01 20.25
N VAL A 13 -0.42 6.14 20.98
CA VAL A 13 -1.79 5.71 20.70
C VAL A 13 -2.74 6.91 20.64
N LEU A 14 -2.74 7.78 21.66
CA LEU A 14 -3.57 9.00 21.68
C LEU A 14 -3.13 10.07 20.65
N ALA A 15 -1.84 10.17 20.33
CA ALA A 15 -1.33 11.15 19.35
C ALA A 15 -1.57 10.73 17.88
N LEU A 16 -1.67 9.43 17.59
CA LEU A 16 -1.93 8.90 16.24
C LEU A 16 -3.39 9.10 15.79
N VAL A 17 -4.30 9.31 16.74
CA VAL A 17 -5.74 9.46 16.52
C VAL A 17 -6.10 10.80 15.85
N VAL A 18 -5.28 11.86 15.99
CA VAL A 18 -5.68 13.24 15.61
C VAL A 18 -4.62 13.99 14.78
N SER A 19 -3.58 13.33 14.23
CA SER A 19 -2.56 14.05 13.44
C SER A 19 -3.06 14.36 12.01
N PRO A 20 -3.29 15.63 11.61
CA PRO A 20 -3.75 15.96 10.25
C PRO A 20 -2.64 15.82 9.19
N ALA A 21 -1.38 15.68 9.60
CA ALA A 21 -0.21 15.67 8.70
C ALA A 21 -0.05 14.41 7.83
N LEU A 22 -1.02 13.50 7.79
CA LEU A 22 -1.02 12.31 6.94
C LEU A 22 -2.21 12.24 5.98
N ALA A 23 -3.12 13.22 6.02
CA ALA A 23 -4.33 13.26 5.21
C ALA A 23 -4.30 14.44 4.23
N GLN A 24 -3.23 14.55 3.43
CA GLN A 24 -3.20 15.32 2.18
C GLN A 24 -1.90 14.99 1.45
N ASP A 25 -1.98 14.12 0.44
CA ASP A 25 -1.75 14.49 -0.96
C ASP A 25 -1.43 13.23 -1.79
N GLY A 26 -2.01 13.17 -2.99
CA GLY A 26 -1.95 12.05 -3.90
C GLY A 26 -0.54 11.83 -4.44
N GLY A 27 -0.07 10.59 -4.41
CA GLY A 27 1.20 10.25 -5.04
C GLY A 27 1.62 8.81 -4.78
N ARG A 28 1.29 7.92 -5.72
CA ARG A 28 1.89 6.59 -5.87
C ARG A 28 3.42 6.71 -5.77
N ARG A 29 4.01 6.40 -4.61
CA ARG A 29 5.43 6.01 -4.47
C ARG A 29 5.59 5.28 -3.14
N GLY A 30 6.15 4.08 -3.21
CA GLY A 30 6.14 3.09 -2.13
C GLY A 30 6.52 3.67 -0.77
N GLN A 31 5.53 3.75 0.12
CA GLN A 31 5.76 3.91 1.54
C GLN A 31 6.54 2.70 2.02
N ARG A 32 7.83 2.92 2.29
CA ARG A 32 8.52 2.14 3.32
C ARG A 32 7.67 2.26 4.57
N GLN A 33 7.07 1.14 4.95
CA GLN A 33 6.27 0.95 6.14
C GLN A 33 7.12 1.36 7.35
N ARG A 34 7.03 2.64 7.73
CA ARG A 34 7.66 3.15 8.94
C ARG A 34 6.83 2.54 10.07
N GLY A 35 7.46 1.66 10.86
CA GLY A 35 6.81 0.82 11.89
C GLY A 35 6.15 1.58 13.05
N GLY A 36 5.13 2.39 12.75
CA GLY A 36 4.12 2.83 13.71
C GLY A 36 3.13 1.71 13.93
N MET A 37 2.61 1.58 15.16
CA MET A 37 1.56 0.61 15.51
C MET A 37 0.37 0.75 14.56
N GLY A 38 0.28 -0.14 13.57
CA GLY A 38 -0.75 -0.14 12.54
C GLY A 38 -2.18 -0.36 13.06
N GLY A 39 -2.39 -0.59 14.36
CA GLY A 39 -3.72 -0.75 14.96
C GLY A 39 -4.52 0.55 15.09
N PHE A 40 -3.87 1.74 15.07
CA PHE A 40 -4.54 3.00 15.44
C PHE A 40 -5.04 3.85 14.27
N GLY A 41 -4.78 3.45 13.02
CA GLY A 41 -5.34 4.10 11.83
C GLY A 41 -6.86 3.89 11.65
N GLY A 42 -7.51 3.07 12.50
CA GLY A 42 -8.96 2.87 12.44
C GLY A 42 -9.77 4.12 12.81
N PHE A 43 -9.27 4.94 13.74
CA PHE A 43 -10.02 6.10 14.20
C PHE A 43 -9.99 7.24 13.18
N ALA A 44 -8.85 7.47 12.54
CA ALA A 44 -8.76 8.44 11.44
C ALA A 44 -9.74 8.10 10.30
N ARG A 45 -9.88 6.80 9.98
CA ARG A 45 -10.86 6.31 9.00
C ARG A 45 -12.32 6.55 9.41
N MET A 46 -12.62 6.43 10.71
CA MET A 46 -13.98 6.74 11.20
C MET A 46 -14.38 8.20 10.99
N LEU A 47 -13.40 9.10 10.80
CA LEU A 47 -13.60 10.52 10.53
C LEU A 47 -13.58 10.86 9.03
N GLU A 48 -13.58 9.86 8.15
CA GLU A 48 -13.73 10.05 6.70
C GLU A 48 -15.22 9.96 6.32
N PRO A 49 -15.72 10.88 5.46
CA PRO A 49 -17.10 10.81 4.98
C PRO A 49 -17.28 9.64 4.01
N ASP A 50 -18.47 9.05 4.01
CA ASP A 50 -18.82 7.95 3.10
C ASP A 50 -18.94 8.48 1.66
N PHE A 51 -19.66 9.59 1.52
CA PHE A 51 -19.92 10.26 0.24
C PHE A 51 -19.13 11.57 0.12
N LEU A 52 -18.62 11.84 -1.07
CA LEU A 52 -17.90 13.06 -1.41
C LEU A 52 -18.47 13.63 -2.72
N ARG A 53 -18.28 14.93 -3.00
CA ARG A 53 -18.75 15.54 -4.26
C ARG A 53 -18.31 14.82 -5.53
N ARG A 54 -17.12 14.23 -5.51
CA ARG A 54 -16.61 13.41 -6.63
C ARG A 54 -17.47 12.18 -6.93
N ASP A 55 -18.26 11.73 -5.97
CA ASP A 55 -19.16 10.59 -6.11
C ASP A 55 -20.47 10.98 -6.83
N LEU A 56 -20.71 12.28 -7.11
CA LEU A 56 -21.89 12.75 -7.84
C LEU A 56 -21.98 12.13 -9.25
N THR A 57 -20.86 12.00 -9.96
CA THR A 57 -20.84 11.36 -11.29
C THR A 57 -21.31 9.91 -11.19
N MET A 58 -20.76 9.14 -10.25
CA MET A 58 -21.17 7.75 -10.02
C MET A 58 -22.66 7.64 -9.65
N ILE A 59 -23.17 8.54 -8.79
CA ILE A 59 -24.60 8.58 -8.42
C ILE A 59 -25.46 8.88 -9.66
N THR A 60 -25.06 9.88 -10.44
CA THR A 60 -25.75 10.30 -11.68
C THR A 60 -25.83 9.15 -12.66
N ASP A 61 -24.70 8.50 -12.94
CA ASP A 61 -24.60 7.40 -13.91
C ASP A 61 -25.34 6.14 -13.43
N THR A 62 -25.32 5.83 -12.14
CA THR A 62 -26.00 4.63 -11.62
C THR A 62 -27.52 4.77 -11.68
N PHE A 63 -28.04 5.93 -11.30
CA PHE A 63 -29.48 6.17 -11.23
C PHE A 63 -30.07 6.78 -12.50
N ASP A 64 -29.25 7.08 -13.51
CA ASP A 64 -29.65 7.81 -14.72
C ASP A 64 -30.39 9.11 -14.34
N LEU A 65 -29.78 9.93 -13.48
CA LEU A 65 -30.41 11.17 -13.02
C LEU A 65 -30.58 12.15 -14.19
N ASP A 66 -31.79 12.69 -14.33
CA ASP A 66 -32.10 13.68 -15.35
C ASP A 66 -31.58 15.10 -14.98
N GLU A 67 -31.81 16.06 -15.89
CA GLU A 67 -31.38 17.46 -15.73
C GLU A 67 -32.03 18.16 -14.52
N ASP A 68 -33.19 17.70 -14.06
CA ASP A 68 -33.92 18.26 -12.91
C ASP A 68 -33.48 17.60 -11.59
N GLN A 69 -33.21 16.29 -11.60
CA GLN A 69 -32.79 15.50 -10.44
C GLN A 69 -31.33 15.80 -10.04
N ARG A 70 -30.44 15.98 -11.02
CA ARG A 70 -29.00 16.13 -10.78
C ARG A 70 -28.64 17.34 -9.88
N PRO A 71 -29.17 18.56 -10.10
CA PRO A 71 -28.92 19.70 -9.22
C PRO A 71 -29.42 19.46 -7.78
N ILE A 72 -30.52 18.71 -7.61
CA ILE A 72 -31.05 18.37 -6.29
C ILE A 72 -30.13 17.36 -5.60
N ALA A 73 -29.66 16.34 -6.31
CA ALA A 73 -28.69 15.37 -5.80
C ALA A 73 -27.36 16.04 -5.39
N GLU A 74 -26.88 17.01 -6.17
CA GLU A 74 -25.70 17.82 -5.83
C GLU A 74 -25.90 18.60 -4.53
N THR A 75 -27.08 19.22 -4.36
CA THR A 75 -27.43 19.94 -3.13
C THR A 75 -27.48 19.01 -1.92
N ILE A 76 -28.14 17.84 -2.04
CA ILE A 76 -28.21 16.83 -0.96
C ILE A 76 -26.81 16.35 -0.56
N LEU A 77 -25.92 16.15 -1.54
CA LEU A 77 -24.55 15.73 -1.30
C LEU A 77 -23.70 16.83 -0.65
N PHE A 78 -23.90 18.09 -1.05
CA PHE A 78 -23.29 19.26 -0.41
C PHE A 78 -23.70 19.35 1.07
N ASP A 79 -25.00 19.25 1.36
CA ASP A 79 -25.52 19.32 2.73
C ASP A 79 -24.96 18.20 3.62
N TYR A 80 -24.87 16.98 3.07
CA TYR A 80 -24.23 15.85 3.76
C TYR A 80 -22.76 16.13 4.08
N GLU A 81 -21.97 16.58 3.09
CA GLU A 81 -20.55 16.86 3.27
C GLU A 81 -20.32 17.97 4.31
N SER A 82 -21.11 19.05 4.25
CA SER A 82 -21.07 20.15 5.21
C SER A 82 -21.41 19.67 6.63
N GLY A 83 -22.53 18.95 6.79
CA GLY A 83 -22.93 18.42 8.09
C GLY A 83 -21.93 17.41 8.67
N PHE A 84 -21.34 16.58 7.81
CA PHE A 84 -20.27 15.67 8.22
C PHE A 84 -19.00 16.40 8.63
N SER A 85 -18.58 17.42 7.88
CA SER A 85 -17.40 18.23 8.21
C SER A 85 -17.55 18.88 9.58
N GLU A 86 -18.66 19.56 9.83
CA GLU A 86 -18.97 20.20 11.11
C GLU A 86 -18.96 19.19 12.27
N ALA A 87 -19.68 18.07 12.11
CA ALA A 87 -19.73 17.04 13.13
C ALA A 87 -18.34 16.43 13.40
N SER A 88 -17.55 16.20 12.35
CA SER A 88 -16.19 15.65 12.46
C SER A 88 -15.21 16.63 13.12
N GLU A 89 -15.35 17.93 12.88
CA GLU A 89 -14.55 18.99 13.51
C GLU A 89 -14.88 19.11 14.99
N ALA A 90 -16.17 19.12 15.35
CA ALA A 90 -16.61 19.09 16.74
C ALA A 90 -16.06 17.84 17.46
N MET A 91 -16.08 16.69 16.78
CA MET A 91 -15.52 15.45 17.31
C MET A 91 -14.01 15.52 17.54
N ARG A 92 -13.26 16.07 16.57
CA ARG A 92 -11.81 16.28 16.69
C ARG A 92 -11.48 17.24 17.84
N ALA A 93 -12.26 18.30 18.02
CA ALA A 93 -12.09 19.25 19.12
C ALA A 93 -12.24 18.55 20.48
N ARG A 94 -13.32 17.78 20.69
CA ARG A 94 -13.55 17.01 21.93
C ARG A 94 -12.44 16.00 22.21
N PHE A 95 -11.96 15.29 21.17
CA PHE A 95 -10.82 14.37 21.32
C PHE A 95 -9.52 15.10 21.68
N SER A 96 -9.31 16.31 21.16
CA SER A 96 -8.15 17.14 21.48
C SER A 96 -8.15 17.58 22.95
N GLU A 97 -9.31 17.89 23.52
CA GLU A 97 -9.46 18.29 24.93
C GLU A 97 -9.08 17.15 25.90
N LEU A 98 -9.45 15.92 25.56
CA LEU A 98 -9.15 14.72 26.37
C LEU A 98 -7.69 14.25 26.28
N ARG A 99 -6.87 14.86 25.42
CA ARG A 99 -5.47 14.46 25.25
C ARG A 99 -4.66 14.84 26.49
N PRO A 100 -3.88 13.91 27.09
CA PRO A 100 -2.97 14.25 28.18
C PRO A 100 -2.01 15.37 27.77
N GLY A 101 -2.08 16.51 28.45
CA GLY A 101 -1.28 17.70 28.15
C GLY A 101 -1.90 18.70 27.18
N SER A 102 -3.19 18.58 26.83
CA SER A 102 -3.99 19.62 26.16
C SER A 102 -3.97 20.96 26.94
N ASN A 103 -3.90 20.88 28.27
CA ASN A 103 -3.81 22.02 29.20
C ASN A 103 -2.38 22.56 29.43
N GLN A 104 -1.43 22.31 28.52
CA GLN A 104 -0.07 22.85 28.65
C GLN A 104 -0.04 24.37 28.42
N THR A 105 0.73 25.07 29.25
CA THR A 105 1.01 26.50 29.08
C THR A 105 1.81 26.76 27.80
N ASP A 106 1.75 27.98 27.27
CA ASP A 106 2.52 28.36 26.07
C ASP A 106 4.03 28.20 26.28
N GLU A 107 4.51 28.44 27.51
CA GLU A 107 5.90 28.18 27.92
C GLU A 107 6.28 26.70 27.78
N GLN A 108 5.42 25.77 28.25
CA GLN A 108 5.65 24.33 28.11
C GLN A 108 5.64 23.87 26.65
N ARG A 109 4.80 24.50 25.81
CA ARG A 109 4.78 24.23 24.36
C ARG A 109 6.04 24.73 23.67
N GLN A 110 6.53 25.92 24.06
CA GLN A 110 7.78 26.48 23.56
C GLN A 110 8.98 25.60 23.95
N GLN A 111 9.09 25.22 25.21
CA GLN A 111 10.14 24.31 25.68
C GLN A 111 10.16 22.99 24.91
N ARG A 112 9.00 22.39 24.63
CA ARG A 112 8.93 21.19 23.76
C ARG A 112 9.46 21.47 22.36
N ARG A 113 9.10 22.59 21.74
CA ARG A 113 9.56 22.95 20.38
C ARG A 113 11.08 23.11 20.33
N GLU A 114 11.65 23.76 21.34
CA GLU A 114 13.10 23.93 21.49
C GLU A 114 13.80 22.58 21.62
N VAL A 115 13.32 21.71 22.51
CA VAL A 115 13.88 20.37 22.68
C VAL A 115 13.75 19.52 21.40
N PHE A 116 12.63 19.59 20.68
CA PHE A 116 12.48 18.89 19.39
C PHE A 116 13.44 19.42 18.31
N THR A 117 13.72 20.72 18.33
CA THR A 117 14.66 21.36 17.40
C THR A 117 16.08 20.89 17.72
N GLU A 118 16.51 20.97 18.98
CA GLU A 118 17.80 20.45 19.44
C GLU A 118 17.96 18.96 19.11
N PHE A 119 16.92 18.13 19.28
CA PHE A 119 16.96 16.71 18.91
C PHE A 119 17.21 16.50 17.41
N ARG A 120 16.52 17.28 16.56
CA ARG A 120 16.68 17.20 15.11
C ARG A 120 18.10 17.58 14.70
N ASP A 121 18.63 18.64 15.31
CA ASP A 121 19.93 19.18 14.98
C ASP A 121 21.05 18.21 15.43
N ILE A 122 20.93 17.61 16.62
CA ILE A 122 21.85 16.57 17.05
C ILE A 122 21.77 15.33 16.14
N ARG A 123 20.58 14.93 15.68
CA ARG A 123 20.45 13.81 14.73
C ARG A 123 21.16 14.11 13.40
N ASN A 124 21.05 15.34 12.91
CA ASN A 124 21.73 15.78 11.69
C ASN A 124 23.25 15.80 11.88
N ALA A 125 23.73 16.39 12.97
CA ALA A 125 25.16 16.40 13.32
C ALA A 125 25.74 14.98 13.47
N ASN A 126 24.97 14.05 14.06
CA ASN A 126 25.39 12.66 14.22
C ASN A 126 25.42 11.92 12.87
N ARG A 127 24.59 12.31 11.91
CA ARG A 127 24.63 11.79 10.53
C ARG A 127 25.88 12.26 9.78
N GLU A 128 26.19 13.54 9.88
CA GLU A 128 27.39 14.15 9.29
C GLU A 128 28.67 13.57 9.89
N LEU A 129 28.70 13.41 11.22
CA LEU A 129 29.83 12.82 11.92
C LEU A 129 30.11 11.38 11.47
N ARG A 130 29.08 10.56 11.23
CA ARG A 130 29.25 9.21 10.68
C ARG A 130 29.88 9.21 9.30
N GLN A 131 29.46 10.14 8.43
CA GLN A 131 30.06 10.28 7.10
C GLN A 131 31.52 10.70 7.19
N GLN A 132 31.87 11.57 8.15
CA GLN A 132 33.25 11.98 8.38
C GLN A 132 34.12 10.84 8.96
N LEU A 133 33.57 10.02 9.86
CA LEU A 133 34.26 8.83 10.40
C LEU A 133 34.54 7.77 9.34
N GLU A 134 33.58 7.58 8.41
CA GLU A 134 33.75 6.70 7.24
C GLU A 134 34.80 7.26 6.26
N ALA A 135 34.85 8.59 6.07
CA ALA A 135 35.81 9.24 5.18
C ALA A 135 37.23 9.39 5.76
N ALA A 136 37.39 9.28 7.09
CA ALA A 136 38.68 9.41 7.80
C ALA A 136 39.45 8.07 7.88
N GLU A 137 39.25 7.16 6.93
CA GLU A 137 39.95 5.87 6.89
C GLU A 137 41.47 6.08 6.72
N GLY A 138 42.26 5.73 7.75
CA GLY A 138 43.72 5.80 7.74
C GLY A 138 44.35 7.02 8.44
N ASP A 139 43.56 7.98 8.93
CA ASP A 139 44.04 9.12 9.72
C ASP A 139 43.61 8.97 11.19
N GLU A 140 44.50 8.40 12.01
CA GLU A 140 44.24 8.10 13.43
C GLU A 140 43.95 9.35 14.27
N ALA A 141 44.62 10.48 13.98
CA ALA A 141 44.42 11.73 14.70
C ALA A 141 43.02 12.30 14.41
N ARG A 142 42.60 12.27 13.15
CA ARG A 142 41.27 12.72 12.73
C ARG A 142 40.16 11.78 13.22
N ARG A 143 40.41 10.47 13.28
CA ARG A 143 39.47 9.52 13.90
C ARG A 143 39.29 9.78 15.39
N ALA A 144 40.37 10.03 16.14
CA ALA A 144 40.28 10.33 17.57
C ALA A 144 39.45 11.59 17.84
N GLU A 145 39.61 12.65 17.03
CA GLU A 145 38.80 13.87 17.12
C GLU A 145 37.31 13.62 16.83
N LEU A 146 37.02 12.83 15.79
CA LEU A 146 35.66 12.49 15.40
C LEU A 146 34.98 11.55 16.42
N GLU A 147 35.73 10.66 17.07
CA GLU A 147 35.25 9.82 18.16
C GLU A 147 34.93 10.64 19.41
N ALA A 148 35.76 11.62 19.78
CA ALA A 148 35.47 12.56 20.86
C ALA A 148 34.20 13.39 20.57
N ASN A 149 34.03 13.84 19.32
CA ASN A 149 32.79 14.48 18.87
C ASN A 149 31.57 13.54 18.95
N ALA A 150 31.76 12.24 18.68
CA ALA A 150 30.69 11.25 18.79
C ALA A 150 30.24 11.06 20.23
N GLU A 151 31.19 11.04 21.17
CA GLU A 151 30.90 10.99 22.61
C GLU A 151 30.19 12.26 23.08
N ALA A 152 30.64 13.44 22.64
CA ALA A 152 29.97 14.70 22.96
C ALA A 152 28.51 14.74 22.44
N LEU A 153 28.26 14.27 21.21
CA LEU A 153 26.90 14.16 20.68
C LEU A 153 26.07 13.11 21.42
N ARG A 154 26.65 11.99 21.86
CA ARG A 154 25.95 10.99 22.70
C ARG A 154 25.55 11.58 24.04
N ALA A 155 26.46 12.28 24.73
CA ALA A 155 26.17 12.94 25.99
C ALA A 155 25.04 13.98 25.85
N LYS A 156 25.09 14.81 24.78
CA LYS A 156 23.99 15.75 24.46
C LYS A 156 22.67 15.03 24.22
N MET A 157 22.66 13.90 23.51
CA MET A 157 21.46 13.08 23.32
C MET A 157 20.91 12.53 24.62
N ASP A 158 21.75 12.17 25.58
CA ASP A 158 21.30 11.62 26.87
C ASP A 158 20.67 12.70 27.75
N VAL A 159 21.27 13.89 27.85
CA VAL A 159 20.65 15.06 28.51
C VAL A 159 19.31 15.40 27.86
N LEU A 160 19.26 15.36 26.53
CA LEU A 160 18.04 15.70 25.82
C LEU A 160 16.95 14.63 25.98
N ARG A 161 17.31 13.35 26.10
CA ARG A 161 16.40 12.26 26.47
C ARG A 161 15.83 12.45 27.87
N GLU A 162 16.66 12.88 28.82
CA GLU A 162 16.23 13.17 30.19
C GLU A 162 15.23 14.32 30.22
N LYS A 163 15.55 15.47 29.60
CA LYS A 163 14.62 16.59 29.42
C LYS A 163 13.30 16.16 28.77
N MET A 164 13.35 15.34 27.71
CA MET A 164 12.15 14.80 27.06
C MET A 164 11.32 13.90 27.98
N THR A 165 11.97 13.20 28.91
CA THR A 165 11.32 12.31 29.88
C THR A 165 10.63 13.12 30.98
N GLU A 166 11.26 14.19 31.45
CA GLU A 166 10.70 15.12 32.44
C GLU A 166 9.54 15.95 31.89
N MET A 167 9.66 16.43 30.64
CA MET A 167 8.61 17.19 29.95
C MET A 167 7.42 16.31 29.54
N ARG A 168 7.42 15.02 29.86
CA ARG A 168 6.36 14.12 29.42
C ARG A 168 5.10 14.33 30.26
N PRO A 169 3.89 14.41 29.65
CA PRO A 169 2.66 14.42 30.43
C PRO A 169 2.62 13.14 31.26
N ARG A 170 2.32 13.27 32.56
CA ARG A 170 1.99 12.12 33.40
C ARG A 170 0.81 11.40 32.76
N MET A 171 0.93 10.08 32.62
CA MET A 171 -0.20 9.27 32.15
C MET A 171 -1.25 9.17 33.26
N PRO A 172 -2.54 9.24 32.90
CA PRO A 172 -3.64 8.90 33.80
C PRO A 172 -3.46 7.51 34.41
N GLN A 173 -3.82 7.36 35.68
CA GLN A 173 -3.71 6.09 36.43
C GLN A 173 -4.94 5.89 37.31
N GLY A 174 -5.27 4.63 37.61
CA GLY A 174 -6.39 4.30 38.48
C GLY A 174 -7.71 4.83 37.92
N GLU A 175 -8.45 5.56 38.75
CA GLU A 175 -9.74 6.17 38.39
C GLU A 175 -9.62 7.14 37.20
N GLU A 176 -8.57 7.99 37.17
CA GLU A 176 -8.32 8.93 36.05
C GLU A 176 -8.16 8.21 34.70
N LEU A 177 -7.60 6.99 34.71
CA LEU A 177 -7.48 6.17 33.50
C LEU A 177 -8.82 5.54 33.11
N ALA A 178 -9.63 5.13 34.08
CA ALA A 178 -10.96 4.58 33.84
C ALA A 178 -11.88 5.67 33.26
N ASP A 179 -11.89 6.86 33.85
CA ASP A 179 -12.69 8.00 33.37
C ASP A 179 -12.32 8.39 31.93
N LEU A 180 -11.02 8.44 31.62
CA LEU A 180 -10.57 8.70 30.25
C LEU A 180 -11.03 7.60 29.27
N GLN A 181 -10.97 6.32 29.68
CA GLN A 181 -11.44 5.21 28.86
C GLN A 181 -12.94 5.29 28.59
N ASP A 182 -13.73 5.60 29.61
CA ASP A 182 -15.18 5.74 29.52
C ASP A 182 -15.57 6.95 28.66
N ALA A 183 -14.90 8.10 28.84
CA ALA A 183 -15.09 9.26 28.00
C ALA A 183 -14.79 8.97 26.51
N MET A 184 -13.66 8.31 26.21
CA MET A 184 -13.31 7.91 24.84
C MET A 184 -14.31 6.93 24.25
N ARG A 185 -14.79 5.96 25.04
CA ARG A 185 -15.80 4.98 24.62
C ARG A 185 -17.13 5.64 24.33
N GLY A 186 -17.61 6.50 25.23
CA GLY A 186 -18.86 7.25 25.06
C GLY A 186 -18.83 8.12 23.81
N MET A 187 -17.75 8.88 23.63
CA MET A 187 -17.51 9.67 22.41
C MET A 187 -17.52 8.81 21.14
N ALA A 188 -16.79 7.69 21.12
CA ALA A 188 -16.75 6.82 19.94
C ALA A 188 -18.13 6.24 19.59
N LEU A 189 -18.95 5.90 20.60
CA LEU A 189 -20.31 5.44 20.41
C LEU A 189 -21.24 6.54 19.88
N GLU A 190 -21.16 7.76 20.43
CA GLU A 190 -21.85 8.95 19.93
C GLU A 190 -21.48 9.19 18.46
N TRP A 191 -20.18 9.25 18.14
CA TRP A 191 -19.71 9.50 16.79
C TRP A 191 -20.25 8.47 15.79
N ARG A 192 -20.26 7.19 16.17
CA ARG A 192 -20.83 6.12 15.34
C ARG A 192 -22.31 6.36 15.05
N GLN A 193 -23.08 6.81 16.06
CA GLN A 193 -24.49 7.15 15.88
C GLN A 193 -24.67 8.36 14.96
N THR A 194 -23.91 9.43 15.19
CA THR A 194 -23.94 10.64 14.35
C THR A 194 -23.62 10.31 12.89
N ARG A 195 -22.57 9.53 12.63
CA ARG A 195 -22.21 9.10 11.27
C ARG A 195 -23.31 8.27 10.62
N ALA A 196 -23.91 7.33 11.35
CA ALA A 196 -25.02 6.53 10.85
C ALA A 196 -26.27 7.38 10.53
N GLN A 197 -26.57 8.39 11.36
CA GLN A 197 -27.67 9.33 11.13
C GLN A 197 -27.43 10.20 9.89
N LEU A 198 -26.26 10.83 9.77
CA LEU A 198 -25.89 11.62 8.59
C LEU A 198 -25.97 10.79 7.31
N ARG A 199 -25.44 9.56 7.35
CA ARG A 199 -25.54 8.62 6.22
C ARG A 199 -27.00 8.33 5.88
N SER A 200 -27.82 7.97 6.87
CA SER A 200 -29.22 7.63 6.64
C SER A 200 -30.02 8.82 6.11
N GLN A 201 -29.78 10.03 6.61
CA GLN A 201 -30.42 11.25 6.11
C GLN A 201 -30.07 11.50 4.65
N PHE A 202 -28.78 11.42 4.30
CA PHE A 202 -28.32 11.55 2.92
C PHE A 202 -29.00 10.53 2.00
N LEU A 203 -28.99 9.25 2.37
CA LEU A 203 -29.57 8.17 1.56
C LEU A 203 -31.08 8.32 1.41
N ASN A 204 -31.80 8.69 2.46
CA ASN A 204 -33.25 8.90 2.42
C ASN A 204 -33.61 10.11 1.54
N ASN A 205 -32.86 11.20 1.64
CA ASN A 205 -33.06 12.39 0.81
C ASN A 205 -32.78 12.08 -0.66
N LEU A 206 -31.69 11.34 -0.93
CA LEU A 206 -31.39 10.87 -2.28
C LEU A 206 -32.50 9.97 -2.82
N GLN A 207 -32.99 9.01 -2.03
CA GLN A 207 -34.07 8.12 -2.46
C GLN A 207 -35.38 8.87 -2.72
N ALA A 208 -35.66 9.94 -1.98
CA ALA A 208 -36.88 10.73 -2.12
C ALA A 208 -36.99 11.46 -3.47
N ILE A 209 -35.87 11.71 -4.16
CA ILE A 209 -35.87 12.34 -5.49
C ILE A 209 -35.90 11.33 -6.64
N LEU A 210 -35.77 10.03 -6.34
CA LEU A 210 -35.73 8.95 -7.34
C LEU A 210 -37.12 8.42 -7.67
N ALA A 211 -37.37 8.13 -8.95
CA ALA A 211 -38.53 7.38 -9.41
C ALA A 211 -38.47 5.91 -8.95
N GLU A 212 -39.61 5.21 -8.92
CA GLU A 212 -39.70 3.82 -8.44
C GLU A 212 -38.75 2.86 -9.17
N THR A 213 -38.57 3.04 -10.48
CA THR A 213 -37.62 2.27 -11.30
C THR A 213 -36.16 2.53 -10.94
N GLN A 214 -35.81 3.78 -10.58
CA GLN A 214 -34.47 4.15 -10.13
C GLN A 214 -34.22 3.61 -8.71
N GLN A 215 -35.22 3.66 -7.82
CA GLN A 215 -35.12 3.12 -6.47
C GLN A 215 -34.82 1.61 -6.44
N ALA A 216 -35.27 0.86 -7.44
CA ALA A 216 -34.94 -0.57 -7.58
C ALA A 216 -33.43 -0.83 -7.70
N LYS A 217 -32.63 0.14 -8.17
CA LYS A 217 -31.17 0.05 -8.28
C LYS A 217 -30.43 0.31 -6.96
N PHE A 218 -31.14 0.80 -5.94
CA PHE A 218 -30.53 1.27 -4.69
C PHE A 218 -29.75 0.20 -3.92
N PRO A 219 -30.26 -1.05 -3.77
CA PRO A 219 -29.50 -2.09 -3.08
C PRO A 219 -28.15 -2.40 -3.77
N ALA A 220 -28.13 -2.45 -5.11
CA ALA A 220 -26.91 -2.68 -5.87
C ALA A 220 -25.94 -1.48 -5.76
N PHE A 221 -26.46 -0.25 -5.80
CA PHE A 221 -25.67 0.96 -5.57
C PHE A 221 -24.99 0.95 -4.20
N GLU A 222 -25.70 0.61 -3.13
CA GLU A 222 -25.10 0.58 -1.79
C GLU A 222 -23.98 -0.46 -1.66
N GLN A 223 -24.19 -1.65 -2.22
CA GLN A 223 -23.17 -2.72 -2.25
C GLN A 223 -21.94 -2.28 -3.05
N MET A 224 -22.15 -1.69 -4.23
CA MET A 224 -21.07 -1.13 -5.05
C MET A 224 -20.31 -0.05 -4.28
N HIS A 225 -21.00 0.96 -3.77
CA HIS A 225 -20.37 2.06 -3.06
C HIS A 225 -19.57 1.57 -1.83
N ARG A 226 -20.14 0.66 -1.04
CA ARG A 226 -19.45 0.08 0.12
C ARG A 226 -18.20 -0.68 -0.31
N ARG A 227 -18.26 -1.49 -1.36
CA ARG A 227 -17.11 -2.19 -1.93
C ARG A 227 -16.00 -1.22 -2.33
N GLU A 228 -16.32 -0.18 -3.10
CA GLU A 228 -15.34 0.80 -3.58
C GLU A 228 -14.64 1.56 -2.45
N LYS A 229 -15.35 1.86 -1.35
CA LYS A 229 -14.76 2.54 -0.19
C LYS A 229 -14.00 1.57 0.72
N ALA A 230 -14.51 0.36 0.93
CA ALA A 230 -14.02 -0.53 1.97
C ALA A 230 -12.86 -1.42 1.53
N LEU A 231 -12.81 -1.83 0.25
CA LEU A 231 -11.73 -2.69 -0.27
C LEU A 231 -10.34 -2.02 -0.26
N PRO A 232 -10.17 -0.73 -0.61
CA PRO A 232 -8.87 -0.07 -0.57
C PRO A 232 -8.18 -0.11 0.81
N HIS A 233 -8.94 -0.29 1.89
CA HIS A 233 -8.42 -0.39 3.25
C HIS A 233 -8.05 -1.82 3.69
N GLY A 234 -8.19 -2.80 2.80
CA GLY A 234 -7.70 -4.15 3.06
C GLY A 234 -6.20 -4.17 3.33
N ARG A 235 -5.77 -5.11 4.18
CA ARG A 235 -4.39 -5.26 4.63
C ARG A 235 -3.76 -6.56 4.18
N LEU A 236 -4.56 -7.53 3.75
CA LEU A 236 -4.08 -8.81 3.24
C LEU A 236 -4.03 -8.79 1.71
N ALA A 237 -3.11 -9.57 1.15
CA ALA A 237 -3.08 -9.90 -0.27
C ALA A 237 -4.40 -10.58 -0.66
N GLY A 238 -4.98 -10.18 -1.80
CA GLY A 238 -6.29 -10.65 -2.26
C GLY A 238 -7.51 -10.00 -1.58
N GLU A 239 -7.39 -9.45 -0.36
CA GLU A 239 -8.52 -8.78 0.32
C GLU A 239 -9.00 -7.53 -0.43
N ARG A 240 -8.08 -6.79 -1.05
CA ARG A 240 -8.35 -5.49 -1.70
C ARG A 240 -8.93 -5.61 -3.12
N VAL A 241 -9.11 -6.83 -3.61
CA VAL A 241 -9.48 -7.07 -5.00
C VAL A 241 -10.99 -6.98 -5.16
N SER A 242 -11.43 -6.29 -6.21
CA SER A 242 -12.79 -6.33 -6.74
C SER A 242 -12.76 -7.12 -8.03
N LEU A 243 -13.55 -8.19 -8.15
CA LEU A 243 -13.61 -8.95 -9.40
C LEU A 243 -14.24 -8.15 -10.54
N PHE A 244 -15.07 -7.13 -10.26
CA PHE A 244 -15.54 -6.21 -11.30
C PHE A 244 -14.38 -5.54 -12.03
N HIS A 245 -13.41 -5.01 -11.29
CA HIS A 245 -12.21 -4.44 -11.90
C HIS A 245 -11.28 -5.47 -12.54
N VAL A 246 -11.35 -6.75 -12.14
CA VAL A 246 -10.61 -7.82 -12.81
C VAL A 246 -11.23 -8.11 -14.18
N LEU A 247 -12.57 -8.07 -14.29
CA LEU A 247 -13.29 -8.21 -15.56
C LEU A 247 -13.03 -7.01 -16.48
N GLU A 248 -13.05 -5.79 -15.93
CA GLU A 248 -12.67 -4.56 -16.65
C GLU A 248 -11.25 -4.64 -17.23
N ASP A 249 -10.26 -5.14 -16.46
CA ASP A 249 -8.87 -5.29 -16.91
C ASP A 249 -8.70 -6.23 -18.13
N VAL A 250 -9.68 -7.09 -18.38
CA VAL A 250 -9.66 -8.05 -19.50
C VAL A 250 -10.72 -7.72 -20.55
N ASP A 251 -11.29 -6.51 -20.49
CA ASP A 251 -12.34 -5.99 -21.36
C ASP A 251 -13.53 -6.94 -21.48
N LEU A 252 -14.02 -7.42 -20.34
CA LEU A 252 -15.11 -8.39 -20.27
C LEU A 252 -16.32 -7.83 -19.51
N GLU A 253 -17.40 -7.61 -20.24
CA GLU A 253 -18.68 -7.20 -19.65
C GLU A 253 -19.45 -8.43 -19.12
N PRO A 254 -19.94 -8.41 -17.87
CA PRO A 254 -20.71 -9.51 -17.31
C PRO A 254 -22.10 -9.55 -17.95
N THR A 255 -22.40 -10.62 -18.69
CA THR A 255 -23.71 -10.84 -19.33
C THR A 255 -24.24 -12.25 -19.04
N GLY A 256 -25.56 -12.42 -19.08
CA GLY A 256 -26.22 -13.72 -18.92
C GLY A 256 -25.84 -14.40 -17.59
N ARG A 257 -25.37 -15.65 -17.65
CA ARG A 257 -24.97 -16.41 -16.45
C ARG A 257 -23.83 -15.74 -15.67
N LEU A 258 -22.92 -15.04 -16.34
CA LEU A 258 -21.83 -14.34 -15.66
C LEU A 258 -22.36 -13.15 -14.86
N GLU A 259 -23.38 -12.45 -15.36
CA GLU A 259 -24.05 -11.36 -14.63
C GLU A 259 -24.69 -11.86 -13.33
N GLU A 260 -25.38 -13.01 -13.37
CA GLU A 260 -25.94 -13.67 -12.18
C GLU A 260 -24.86 -14.01 -11.15
N VAL A 261 -23.73 -14.57 -11.61
CA VAL A 261 -22.58 -14.90 -10.75
C VAL A 261 -21.97 -13.65 -10.12
N MET A 262 -21.83 -12.56 -10.90
CA MET A 262 -21.28 -11.31 -10.39
C MET A 262 -22.22 -10.60 -9.41
N SER A 263 -23.53 -10.73 -9.59
CA SER A 263 -24.53 -10.27 -8.61
C SER A 263 -24.44 -11.07 -7.30
N ALA A 264 -24.33 -12.40 -7.37
CA ALA A 264 -24.11 -13.24 -6.20
C ALA A 264 -22.78 -12.91 -5.49
N TYR A 265 -21.71 -12.66 -6.26
CA TYR A 265 -20.42 -12.19 -5.74
C TYR A 265 -20.57 -10.87 -4.99
N ALA A 266 -21.27 -9.89 -5.56
CA ALA A 266 -21.47 -8.59 -4.94
C ALA A 266 -22.15 -8.73 -3.57
N GLY A 267 -23.22 -9.53 -3.48
CA GLY A 267 -23.91 -9.79 -2.21
C GLY A 267 -23.04 -10.54 -1.18
N ALA A 268 -22.31 -11.57 -1.61
CA ALA A 268 -21.42 -12.32 -0.71
C ALA A 268 -20.25 -11.47 -0.19
N LEU A 269 -19.65 -10.66 -1.07
CA LEU A 269 -18.57 -9.77 -0.70
C LEU A 269 -19.05 -8.67 0.22
N ASP A 270 -20.22 -8.09 -0.06
CA ASP A 270 -20.84 -7.07 0.78
C ASP A 270 -21.07 -7.58 2.20
N ALA A 271 -21.66 -8.76 2.36
CA ALA A 271 -21.87 -9.39 3.66
C ALA A 271 -20.53 -9.60 4.42
N ALA A 272 -19.48 -10.04 3.72
CA ALA A 272 -18.16 -10.23 4.32
C ALA A 272 -17.51 -8.90 4.73
N ILE A 273 -17.64 -7.84 3.92
CA ILE A 273 -17.14 -6.50 4.24
C ILE A 273 -17.86 -5.95 5.48
N VAL A 274 -19.19 -6.05 5.55
CA VAL A 274 -19.98 -5.60 6.71
C VAL A 274 -19.55 -6.34 7.98
N ALA A 275 -19.39 -7.67 7.89
CA ALA A 275 -18.94 -8.47 9.02
C ALA A 275 -17.53 -8.05 9.48
N ARG A 276 -16.61 -7.86 8.53
CA ARG A 276 -15.25 -7.39 8.79
C ARG A 276 -15.26 -6.03 9.47
N ASP A 277 -15.93 -5.05 8.89
CA ASP A 277 -15.90 -3.67 9.38
C ASP A 277 -16.52 -3.58 10.78
N ARG A 278 -17.62 -4.32 11.04
CA ARG A 278 -18.20 -4.44 12.38
C ARG A 278 -17.23 -5.05 13.40
N ALA A 279 -16.48 -6.08 13.02
CA ALA A 279 -15.46 -6.69 13.88
C ALA A 279 -14.33 -5.70 14.19
N LEU A 280 -13.83 -5.00 13.16
CA LEU A 280 -12.77 -3.99 13.32
C LEU A 280 -13.19 -2.84 14.23
N GLU A 281 -14.38 -2.28 14.01
CA GLU A 281 -14.89 -1.15 14.79
C GLU A 281 -15.11 -1.51 16.26
N SER A 282 -15.71 -2.68 16.52
CA SER A 282 -15.98 -3.13 17.89
C SER A 282 -14.70 -3.45 18.67
N GLN A 283 -13.72 -4.08 18.02
CA GLN A 283 -12.48 -4.52 18.66
C GLN A 283 -11.47 -3.39 18.88
N GLN A 284 -11.57 -2.28 18.16
CA GLN A 284 -10.57 -1.21 18.23
C GLN A 284 -10.46 -0.58 19.62
N LEU A 285 -11.59 -0.32 20.28
CA LEU A 285 -11.62 0.22 21.65
C LEU A 285 -11.10 -0.79 22.67
N ASP A 286 -11.45 -2.06 22.51
CA ASP A 286 -10.98 -3.13 23.38
C ASP A 286 -9.48 -3.39 23.21
N MET A 287 -8.96 -3.28 21.98
CA MET A 287 -7.53 -3.38 21.71
C MET A 287 -6.77 -2.23 22.36
N MET A 288 -7.31 -1.01 22.29
CA MET A 288 -6.74 0.16 22.97
C MET A 288 -6.73 -0.01 24.50
N SER A 289 -7.86 -0.43 25.08
CA SER A 289 -7.98 -0.69 26.53
C SER A 289 -7.03 -1.79 26.98
N ALA A 290 -7.01 -2.94 26.29
CA ALA A 290 -6.07 -4.04 26.55
C ALA A 290 -4.62 -3.58 26.47
N PHE A 291 -4.30 -2.71 25.51
CA PHE A 291 -2.97 -2.13 25.39
C PHE A 291 -2.62 -1.28 26.62
N MET A 292 -3.50 -0.36 27.03
CA MET A 292 -3.28 0.52 28.20
C MET A 292 -3.17 -0.27 29.51
N ASN A 293 -3.99 -1.31 29.67
CA ASN A 293 -4.02 -2.19 30.84
C ASN A 293 -2.89 -3.24 30.84
N ARG A 294 -2.05 -3.25 29.80
CA ARG A 294 -0.92 -4.18 29.63
C ARG A 294 -1.34 -5.64 29.43
N GLU A 295 -2.56 -5.88 28.98
CA GLU A 295 -3.12 -7.20 28.68
C GLU A 295 -2.64 -7.67 27.29
N MET A 296 -1.33 -7.90 27.15
CA MET A 296 -0.72 -8.18 25.83
C MET A 296 -1.28 -9.45 25.17
N ASP A 297 -1.59 -10.49 25.95
CA ASP A 297 -2.19 -11.72 25.40
C ASP A 297 -3.59 -11.45 24.82
N ARG A 298 -4.37 -10.56 25.45
CA ARG A 298 -5.65 -10.09 24.92
C ARG A 298 -5.47 -9.30 23.62
N VAL A 299 -4.44 -8.44 23.54
CA VAL A 299 -4.11 -7.72 22.30
C VAL A 299 -3.80 -8.70 21.16
N VAL A 300 -3.02 -9.75 21.42
CA VAL A 300 -2.68 -10.78 20.43
C VAL A 300 -3.94 -11.50 19.93
N ASN A 301 -4.84 -11.90 20.84
CA ASN A 301 -6.09 -12.58 20.47
C ASN A 301 -7.03 -11.67 19.67
N LEU A 302 -7.14 -10.39 20.04
CA LEU A 302 -7.91 -9.41 19.27
C LEU A 302 -7.33 -9.22 17.86
N MET A 303 -6.00 -9.16 17.72
CA MET A 303 -5.35 -9.08 16.40
C MET A 303 -5.63 -10.30 15.52
N ARG A 304 -5.65 -11.51 16.10
CA ARG A 304 -6.02 -12.74 15.35
C ARG A 304 -7.47 -12.71 14.90
N THR A 305 -8.38 -12.28 15.77
CA THR A 305 -9.80 -12.16 15.42
C THR A 305 -10.02 -11.11 14.32
N GLU A 306 -9.30 -9.99 14.35
CA GLU A 306 -9.27 -9.02 13.25
C GLU A 306 -8.75 -9.67 11.96
N ALA A 307 -7.70 -10.49 12.03
CA ALA A 307 -7.14 -11.18 10.87
C ALA A 307 -8.15 -12.16 10.25
N ASP A 308 -8.85 -12.96 11.07
CA ASP A 308 -9.89 -13.89 10.60
C ASP A 308 -11.01 -13.18 9.83
N ALA A 309 -11.45 -12.03 10.34
CA ALA A 309 -12.49 -11.22 9.69
C ALA A 309 -12.02 -10.67 8.33
N ARG A 310 -10.72 -10.35 8.18
CA ARG A 310 -10.12 -9.94 6.90
C ARG A 310 -9.94 -11.12 5.94
N VAL A 311 -9.55 -12.28 6.46
CA VAL A 311 -9.44 -13.52 5.69
C VAL A 311 -10.79 -13.91 5.11
N ALA A 312 -11.90 -13.70 5.83
CA ALA A 312 -13.24 -13.95 5.29
C ALA A 312 -13.53 -13.18 3.99
N VAL A 313 -13.15 -11.89 3.90
CA VAL A 313 -13.29 -11.09 2.67
C VAL A 313 -12.42 -11.66 1.53
N ARG A 314 -11.17 -12.01 1.82
CA ARG A 314 -10.27 -12.66 0.86
C ARG A 314 -10.82 -13.99 0.35
N ASN A 315 -11.40 -14.80 1.23
CA ASN A 315 -11.95 -16.11 0.87
C ASN A 315 -13.14 -15.99 -0.09
N VAL A 316 -13.97 -14.95 0.05
CA VAL A 316 -15.02 -14.67 -0.94
C VAL A 316 -14.41 -14.40 -2.30
N ASN A 317 -13.38 -13.55 -2.38
CA ASN A 317 -12.69 -13.30 -3.65
C ASN A 317 -12.11 -14.58 -4.25
N ASP A 318 -11.39 -15.39 -3.45
CA ASP A 318 -10.79 -16.63 -3.90
C ASP A 318 -11.83 -17.64 -4.42
N GLN A 319 -12.94 -17.80 -3.69
CA GLN A 319 -14.05 -18.67 -4.11
C GLN A 319 -14.64 -18.21 -5.45
N TYR A 320 -14.92 -16.91 -5.59
CA TYR A 320 -15.58 -16.40 -6.79
C TYR A 320 -14.63 -16.31 -7.99
N VAL A 321 -13.31 -16.26 -7.81
CA VAL A 321 -12.37 -16.43 -8.92
C VAL A 321 -12.56 -17.78 -9.59
N ASP A 322 -12.73 -18.86 -8.82
CA ASP A 322 -12.92 -20.19 -9.39
C ASP A 322 -14.31 -20.37 -10.01
N ILE A 323 -15.35 -19.78 -9.41
CA ILE A 323 -16.71 -19.78 -9.97
C ILE A 323 -16.77 -19.00 -11.28
N VAL A 324 -16.19 -17.80 -11.33
CA VAL A 324 -16.13 -16.96 -12.53
C VAL A 324 -15.31 -17.67 -13.60
N ALA A 325 -14.13 -18.19 -13.29
CA ALA A 325 -13.31 -18.91 -14.24
C ALA A 325 -14.03 -20.15 -14.81
N SER A 326 -14.77 -20.89 -13.98
CA SER A 326 -15.57 -22.04 -14.43
C SER A 326 -16.74 -21.60 -15.32
N THR A 327 -17.36 -20.46 -15.01
CA THR A 327 -18.44 -19.89 -15.82
C THR A 327 -17.94 -19.44 -17.19
N LEU A 328 -16.77 -18.79 -17.24
CA LEU A 328 -16.11 -18.42 -18.49
C LEU A 328 -15.71 -19.65 -19.31
N ALA A 329 -15.19 -20.70 -18.67
CA ALA A 329 -14.81 -21.94 -19.35
C ALA A 329 -16.00 -22.70 -19.97
N ALA A 330 -17.20 -22.53 -19.41
CA ALA A 330 -18.41 -23.19 -19.89
C ALA A 330 -19.04 -22.54 -21.12
N ASP A 331 -18.66 -21.30 -21.45
CA ASP A 331 -19.14 -20.57 -22.62
C ASP A 331 -18.01 -20.49 -23.67
N GLU A 332 -18.25 -21.07 -24.85
CA GLU A 332 -17.28 -21.12 -25.96
C GLU A 332 -16.77 -19.72 -26.35
N THR A 333 -17.60 -18.68 -26.23
CA THR A 333 -17.24 -17.30 -26.59
C THR A 333 -16.29 -16.66 -25.58
N THR A 334 -16.32 -17.12 -24.33
CA THR A 334 -15.52 -16.54 -23.23
C THR A 334 -14.45 -17.49 -22.68
N ALA A 335 -14.39 -18.75 -23.13
CA ALA A 335 -13.41 -19.74 -22.67
C ALA A 335 -11.96 -19.28 -22.83
N GLY A 336 -11.65 -18.56 -23.90
CA GLY A 336 -10.32 -17.96 -24.13
C GLY A 336 -9.92 -16.87 -23.11
N ARG A 337 -10.87 -16.36 -22.31
CA ARG A 337 -10.66 -15.31 -21.32
C ARG A 337 -10.30 -15.83 -19.92
N VAL A 338 -10.38 -17.15 -19.70
CA VAL A 338 -10.08 -17.76 -18.39
C VAL A 338 -8.65 -17.46 -17.93
N SER A 339 -7.65 -17.66 -18.80
CA SER A 339 -6.24 -17.40 -18.46
C SER A 339 -5.97 -15.91 -18.23
N PRO A 340 -6.36 -14.98 -19.15
CA PRO A 340 -6.28 -13.55 -18.90
C PRO A 340 -6.92 -13.10 -17.59
N PHE A 341 -8.12 -13.60 -17.28
CA PHE A 341 -8.84 -13.30 -16.04
C PHE A 341 -8.06 -13.72 -14.80
N ARG A 342 -7.54 -14.97 -14.78
CA ARG A 342 -6.74 -15.47 -13.64
C ARG A 342 -5.43 -14.70 -13.47
N ILE A 343 -4.77 -14.32 -14.57
CA ILE A 343 -3.56 -13.51 -14.54
C ILE A 343 -3.86 -12.10 -14.00
N ALA A 344 -4.95 -11.47 -14.44
CA ALA A 344 -5.38 -10.16 -13.96
C ALA A 344 -5.69 -10.20 -12.45
N TYR A 345 -6.41 -11.23 -11.99
CA TYR A 345 -6.65 -11.47 -10.56
C TYR A 345 -5.34 -11.59 -9.79
N GLN A 346 -4.43 -12.46 -10.22
CA GLN A 346 -3.14 -12.69 -9.57
C GLN A 346 -2.31 -11.41 -9.46
N ARG A 347 -2.25 -10.61 -10.52
CA ARG A 347 -1.53 -9.33 -10.54
C ARG A 347 -2.13 -8.31 -9.58
N ARG A 348 -3.45 -8.27 -9.42
CA ARG A 348 -4.14 -7.40 -8.43
C ARG A 348 -3.98 -7.91 -7.01
N ALA A 349 -4.14 -9.21 -6.79
CA ALA A 349 -4.09 -9.84 -5.47
C ALA A 349 -2.66 -9.86 -4.90
N PHE A 350 -1.65 -10.12 -5.74
CA PHE A 350 -0.25 -10.25 -5.34
C PHE A 350 0.69 -9.41 -6.22
N PRO A 351 0.58 -8.07 -6.22
CA PRO A 351 1.32 -7.21 -7.15
C PRO A 351 2.85 -7.35 -7.05
N ARG A 352 3.38 -7.68 -5.86
CA ARG A 352 4.82 -7.90 -5.67
C ARG A 352 5.29 -9.23 -6.25
N VAL A 353 4.45 -10.27 -6.20
CA VAL A 353 4.78 -11.61 -6.70
C VAL A 353 4.79 -11.57 -8.23
N PHE A 354 3.71 -11.10 -8.86
CA PHE A 354 3.56 -11.11 -10.31
C PHE A 354 4.10 -9.86 -11.03
N ARG A 355 4.92 -9.05 -10.36
CA ARG A 355 5.61 -7.92 -11.02
C ARG A 355 6.68 -8.46 -11.96
N THR A 356 6.74 -7.91 -13.18
CA THR A 356 7.82 -8.20 -14.13
C THR A 356 9.20 -8.02 -13.50
N THR A 357 10.02 -9.06 -13.54
CA THR A 357 11.38 -9.10 -13.00
C THR A 357 12.35 -8.29 -13.86
N SER A 358 13.59 -8.12 -13.41
CA SER A 358 14.64 -7.58 -14.29
C SER A 358 15.06 -8.57 -15.34
N THR A 359 14.94 -9.86 -15.08
CA THR A 359 15.39 -10.93 -15.96
C THR A 359 14.41 -11.14 -17.12
N GLU A 360 13.09 -11.07 -16.88
CA GLU A 360 12.08 -10.99 -17.95
C GLU A 360 12.38 -9.83 -18.91
N ARG A 361 12.66 -8.63 -18.36
CA ARG A 361 13.05 -7.47 -19.19
C ARG A 361 14.39 -7.67 -19.91
N ALA A 362 15.28 -8.49 -19.36
CA ALA A 362 16.58 -8.77 -19.96
C ALA A 362 16.42 -9.73 -21.15
N PHE A 363 15.58 -10.76 -21.03
CA PHE A 363 15.22 -11.63 -22.16
C PHE A 363 14.56 -10.84 -23.28
N GLU A 364 13.55 -10.02 -22.96
CA GLU A 364 12.90 -9.15 -23.94
C GLU A 364 13.89 -8.22 -24.65
N ALA A 365 14.80 -7.58 -23.89
CA ALA A 365 15.83 -6.75 -24.48
C ALA A 365 16.79 -7.57 -25.37
N ALA A 366 17.31 -8.68 -24.86
CA ALA A 366 18.28 -9.53 -25.56
C ALA A 366 17.75 -10.03 -26.92
N LYS A 367 16.48 -10.46 -26.99
CA LYS A 367 15.83 -10.90 -28.23
C LYS A 367 15.67 -9.78 -29.28
N THR A 368 15.79 -8.51 -28.87
CA THR A 368 15.60 -7.33 -29.74
C THR A 368 16.91 -6.63 -30.12
N ILE A 369 18.05 -7.06 -29.59
CA ILE A 369 19.36 -6.51 -29.94
C ILE A 369 19.68 -6.84 -31.40
N GLU A 370 20.23 -5.87 -32.13
CA GLU A 370 20.72 -6.06 -33.50
C GLU A 370 21.99 -6.95 -33.48
N ASP A 371 22.17 -7.79 -34.50
CA ASP A 371 23.32 -8.70 -34.64
C ASP A 371 23.46 -9.82 -33.59
N VAL A 372 22.37 -10.24 -32.95
CA VAL A 372 22.33 -11.53 -32.22
C VAL A 372 22.27 -12.67 -33.23
N SER A 373 23.13 -13.68 -33.07
CA SER A 373 23.12 -14.86 -33.96
C SER A 373 21.81 -15.65 -33.83
N ASP A 374 21.38 -16.31 -34.90
CA ASP A 374 20.18 -17.16 -34.88
C ASP A 374 20.27 -18.27 -33.81
N GLU A 375 21.48 -18.79 -33.58
CA GLU A 375 21.75 -19.79 -32.53
C GLU A 375 21.55 -19.20 -31.12
N SER A 376 22.11 -18.01 -30.85
CA SER A 376 21.92 -17.31 -29.57
C SER A 376 20.46 -16.92 -29.37
N LEU A 377 19.74 -16.51 -30.42
CA LEU A 377 18.32 -16.18 -30.34
C LEU A 377 17.47 -17.39 -29.97
N MET A 378 17.71 -18.54 -30.60
CA MET A 378 17.01 -19.79 -30.27
C MET A 378 17.34 -20.27 -28.85
N ALA A 379 18.59 -20.12 -28.41
CA ALA A 379 19.00 -20.41 -27.04
C ALA A 379 18.29 -19.49 -26.03
N LEU A 380 18.18 -18.19 -26.32
CA LEU A 380 17.48 -17.23 -25.46
C LEU A 380 15.99 -17.55 -25.33
N ILE A 381 15.31 -17.94 -26.42
CA ILE A 381 13.89 -18.32 -26.40
C ILE A 381 13.67 -19.56 -25.52
N SER A 382 14.45 -20.62 -25.74
CA SER A 382 14.31 -21.85 -24.95
C SER A 382 14.65 -21.62 -23.46
N MET A 383 15.65 -20.78 -23.19
CA MET A 383 16.04 -20.43 -21.83
C MET A 383 14.97 -19.58 -21.13
N GLU A 384 14.29 -18.68 -21.87
CA GLU A 384 13.17 -17.89 -21.35
C GLU A 384 11.98 -18.78 -20.97
N GLU A 385 11.64 -19.78 -21.78
CA GLU A 385 10.59 -20.76 -21.44
C GLU A 385 10.90 -21.51 -20.15
N GLY A 386 12.15 -21.96 -19.98
CA GLY A 386 12.61 -22.59 -18.75
C GLY A 386 12.53 -21.65 -17.55
N TYR A 387 12.98 -20.41 -17.71
CA TYR A 387 12.89 -19.39 -16.68
C TYR A 387 11.45 -19.10 -16.26
N LEU A 388 10.53 -18.95 -17.22
CA LEU A 388 9.12 -18.66 -16.95
C LEU A 388 8.44 -19.83 -16.21
N SER A 389 8.78 -21.07 -16.56
CA SER A 389 8.29 -22.28 -15.86
C SER A 389 8.76 -22.34 -14.41
N GLU A 390 10.05 -22.11 -14.15
CA GLU A 390 10.58 -22.06 -12.79
C GLU A 390 10.02 -20.87 -11.98
N LEU A 391 9.90 -19.71 -12.62
CA LEU A 391 9.31 -18.51 -12.03
C LEU A 391 7.86 -18.74 -11.63
N GLU A 392 7.07 -19.43 -12.47
CA GLU A 392 5.69 -19.79 -12.16
C GLU A 392 5.61 -20.68 -10.91
N SER A 393 6.51 -21.66 -10.80
CA SER A 393 6.60 -22.53 -9.62
C SER A 393 6.90 -21.74 -8.34
N ILE A 394 7.90 -20.86 -8.38
CA ILE A 394 8.25 -20.00 -7.23
C ILE A 394 7.12 -19.02 -6.91
N ASN A 395 6.43 -18.47 -7.91
CA ASN A 395 5.30 -17.57 -7.70
C ASN A 395 4.13 -18.27 -7.02
N ARG A 396 3.84 -19.54 -7.37
CA ARG A 396 2.83 -20.35 -6.67
C ARG A 396 3.22 -20.57 -5.20
N GLU A 397 4.49 -20.91 -4.92
CA GLU A 397 4.99 -21.01 -3.54
C GLU A 397 4.84 -19.68 -2.78
N LEU A 398 5.23 -18.55 -3.39
CA LEU A 398 5.11 -17.22 -2.81
C LEU A 398 3.66 -16.86 -2.47
N VAL A 399 2.71 -17.16 -3.36
CA VAL A 399 1.28 -16.93 -3.12
C VAL A 399 0.82 -17.74 -1.92
N GLN A 400 1.18 -19.02 -1.86
CA GLN A 400 0.80 -19.91 -0.76
C GLN A 400 1.38 -19.45 0.58
N VAL A 401 2.70 -19.25 0.66
CA VAL A 401 3.37 -18.80 1.88
C VAL A 401 2.84 -17.44 2.34
N THR A 402 2.55 -16.53 1.42
CA THR A 402 1.91 -15.25 1.76
C THR A 402 0.54 -15.48 2.38
N ARG A 403 -0.30 -16.35 1.79
CA ARG A 403 -1.65 -16.63 2.30
C ARG A 403 -1.64 -17.22 3.71
N ASP A 404 -0.70 -18.12 3.97
CA ASP A 404 -0.59 -18.87 5.21
C ASP A 404 -0.02 -18.01 6.35
N TYR A 405 0.96 -17.15 6.06
CA TYR A 405 1.72 -16.43 7.09
C TYR A 405 1.27 -14.97 7.29
N GLU A 406 0.81 -14.27 6.24
CA GLU A 406 0.46 -12.85 6.31
C GLU A 406 -0.64 -12.51 7.35
N PRO A 407 -1.74 -13.29 7.49
CA PRO A 407 -2.81 -12.97 8.44
C PRO A 407 -2.31 -12.90 9.90
N ASP A 408 -1.49 -13.86 10.31
CA ASP A 408 -0.98 -13.97 11.68
C ASP A 408 0.27 -13.14 11.94
N GLN A 409 0.95 -12.65 10.89
CA GLN A 409 2.23 -11.95 11.00
C GLN A 409 2.19 -10.76 11.98
N ALA A 410 1.07 -10.01 12.01
CA ALA A 410 0.91 -8.89 12.94
C ALA A 410 0.78 -9.35 14.40
N ALA A 411 -0.04 -10.38 14.64
CA ALA A 411 -0.25 -10.97 15.95
C ALA A 411 1.02 -11.64 16.48
N GLU A 412 1.74 -12.38 15.63
CA GLU A 412 3.03 -12.99 15.99
C GLU A 412 4.09 -11.95 16.36
N ARG A 413 4.22 -10.88 15.58
CA ARG A 413 5.13 -9.78 15.93
C ARG A 413 4.78 -9.17 17.28
N MET A 414 3.48 -9.03 17.57
CA MET A 414 3.01 -8.51 18.85
C MET A 414 3.29 -9.49 20.00
N ALA A 415 3.07 -10.79 19.80
CA ALA A 415 3.38 -11.84 20.78
C ALA A 415 4.88 -11.85 21.12
N ARG A 416 5.75 -11.85 20.10
CA ARG A 416 7.21 -11.76 20.28
C ARG A 416 7.61 -10.47 21.01
N ARG A 417 6.92 -9.35 20.74
CA ARG A 417 7.15 -8.10 21.46
C ARG A 417 6.72 -8.21 22.93
N ALA A 418 5.60 -8.86 23.21
CA ALA A 418 5.12 -9.11 24.56
C ALA A 418 6.08 -10.01 25.35
N ASP A 419 6.64 -11.04 24.71
CA ASP A 419 7.65 -11.92 25.31
C ASP A 419 8.93 -11.17 25.65
N ARG A 420 9.45 -10.37 24.70
CA ARG A 420 10.62 -9.52 24.97
C ARG A 420 10.36 -8.52 26.09
N PHE A 421 9.15 -7.95 26.15
CA PHE A 421 8.77 -7.04 27.22
C PHE A 421 8.79 -7.73 28.60
N ARG A 422 8.27 -8.96 28.69
CA ARG A 422 8.31 -9.80 29.89
C ARG A 422 9.74 -10.16 30.30
N GLN A 423 10.57 -10.58 29.34
CA GLN A 423 11.93 -11.07 29.59
C GLN A 423 12.94 -9.96 29.93
N SER A 424 12.82 -8.78 29.33
CA SER A 424 13.82 -7.71 29.51
C SER A 424 13.58 -6.80 30.73
N GLY A 425 12.64 -7.14 31.62
CA GLY A 425 12.24 -6.25 32.72
C GLY A 425 11.65 -4.91 32.23
N GLY A 426 10.99 -4.90 31.07
CA GLY A 426 10.28 -3.73 30.52
C GLY A 426 11.09 -2.85 29.56
N GLU A 427 12.00 -2.02 30.09
CA GLU A 427 12.43 -0.75 29.44
C GLU A 427 13.31 -0.92 28.19
N ARG A 428 14.23 -1.90 28.16
CA ARG A 428 15.13 -2.14 27.01
C ARG A 428 14.47 -2.93 25.86
N GLY A 429 13.50 -3.80 26.17
CA GLY A 429 12.79 -4.62 25.18
C GLY A 429 11.66 -3.90 24.43
N ALA A 430 11.04 -2.88 25.04
CA ALA A 430 9.92 -2.13 24.46
C ALA A 430 10.28 -1.28 23.23
N PHE A 431 11.52 -0.78 23.16
CA PHE A 431 12.02 0.10 22.09
C PHE A 431 12.92 -0.61 21.07
N GLY A 432 13.08 -1.93 21.17
CA GLY A 432 13.95 -2.67 20.27
C GLY A 432 15.45 -2.37 20.44
N PHE A 433 15.86 -1.83 21.60
CA PHE A 433 17.28 -1.62 21.94
C PHE A 433 17.94 -2.84 22.58
N GLY A 434 17.20 -3.92 22.82
CA GLY A 434 17.78 -5.22 23.16
C GLY A 434 18.48 -5.84 21.95
N ARG A 435 19.70 -6.36 22.14
CA ARG A 435 20.44 -7.16 21.14
C ARG A 435 19.47 -8.21 20.58
N GLY A 436 19.19 -8.12 19.28
CA GLY A 436 18.15 -8.90 18.63
C GLY A 436 18.34 -10.38 18.91
N GLY A 437 17.39 -10.98 19.64
CA GLY A 437 17.30 -12.44 19.66
C GLY A 437 17.05 -12.95 18.25
N ASP A 438 17.53 -14.16 17.95
CA ASP A 438 17.39 -14.83 16.67
C ASP A 438 15.91 -14.88 16.27
N THR A 439 15.49 -13.88 15.50
CA THR A 439 14.16 -13.85 14.93
C THR A 439 14.24 -14.82 13.75
N PRO A 440 13.44 -15.90 13.75
CA PRO A 440 13.40 -16.81 12.62
C PRO A 440 13.19 -16.00 11.33
N PRO A 441 13.87 -16.35 10.23
CA PRO A 441 13.70 -15.65 8.97
C PRO A 441 12.22 -15.65 8.58
N ASP A 442 11.74 -14.50 8.09
CA ASP A 442 10.37 -14.39 7.59
C ASP A 442 10.19 -15.33 6.39
N PRO A 443 9.28 -16.33 6.45
CA PRO A 443 9.10 -17.29 5.36
C PRO A 443 8.82 -16.63 4.01
N ILE A 444 8.12 -15.50 3.99
CA ILE A 444 7.85 -14.72 2.78
C ILE A 444 9.15 -14.17 2.22
N GLU A 445 10.03 -13.62 3.07
CA GLU A 445 11.34 -13.11 2.66
C GLU A 445 12.24 -14.24 2.14
N THR A 446 12.25 -15.41 2.78
CA THR A 446 12.97 -16.59 2.30
C THR A 446 12.48 -17.03 0.92
N ALA A 447 11.18 -17.02 0.66
CA ALA A 447 10.64 -17.33 -0.66
C ALA A 447 11.03 -16.26 -1.71
N TYR A 448 11.07 -14.97 -1.36
CA TYR A 448 11.56 -13.91 -2.25
C TYR A 448 13.06 -14.03 -2.54
N GLN A 449 13.85 -14.56 -1.61
CA GLN A 449 15.27 -14.84 -1.84
C GLN A 449 15.43 -15.89 -2.94
N LYS A 450 14.66 -16.99 -2.91
CA LYS A 450 14.66 -18.00 -4.00
C LYS A 450 14.40 -17.37 -5.37
N ARG A 451 13.38 -16.52 -5.46
CA ARG A 451 13.07 -15.77 -6.69
C ARG A 451 14.22 -14.86 -7.13
N THR A 452 14.88 -14.21 -6.18
CA THR A 452 16.02 -13.33 -6.47
C THR A 452 17.23 -14.12 -6.98
N GLU A 453 17.48 -15.31 -6.43
CA GLU A 453 18.56 -16.18 -6.92
C GLU A 453 18.24 -16.76 -8.30
N LEU A 454 16.98 -17.11 -8.58
CA LEU A 454 16.52 -17.48 -9.93
C LEU A 454 16.83 -16.36 -10.94
N ASP A 455 16.42 -15.13 -10.62
CA ASP A 455 16.65 -13.95 -11.47
C ASP A 455 18.14 -13.74 -11.77
N LYS A 456 19.02 -13.89 -10.76
CA LYS A 456 20.47 -13.76 -10.92
C LYS A 456 21.05 -14.86 -11.80
N ARG A 457 20.67 -16.11 -11.57
CA ARG A 457 21.18 -17.27 -12.31
C ARG A 457 20.92 -17.10 -13.80
N TYR A 458 19.66 -16.88 -14.17
CA TYR A 458 19.27 -16.69 -15.57
C TYR A 458 19.83 -15.40 -16.17
N ARG A 459 19.97 -14.33 -15.38
CA ARG A 459 20.64 -13.12 -15.88
C ARG A 459 22.09 -13.39 -16.28
N SER A 460 22.84 -14.14 -15.46
CA SER A 460 24.20 -14.54 -15.81
C SER A 460 24.24 -15.45 -17.04
N GLU A 461 23.27 -16.35 -17.22
CA GLU A 461 23.18 -17.19 -18.41
C GLU A 461 22.88 -16.40 -19.69
N ILE A 462 22.01 -15.38 -19.62
CA ILE A 462 21.79 -14.43 -20.74
C ILE A 462 23.10 -13.75 -21.13
N GLU A 463 23.86 -13.27 -20.15
CA GLU A 463 25.11 -12.56 -20.39
C GLU A 463 26.19 -13.45 -21.03
N LEU A 464 26.15 -14.77 -20.87
CA LEU A 464 27.07 -15.70 -21.53
C LEU A 464 26.75 -15.91 -23.02
N LEU A 465 25.53 -15.62 -23.46
CA LEU A 465 25.08 -15.80 -24.85
C LEU A 465 25.30 -14.54 -25.72
N LEU A 466 25.76 -13.45 -25.12
CA LEU A 466 25.86 -12.12 -25.71
C LEU A 466 27.29 -11.59 -25.68
N THR A 467 27.64 -10.70 -26.61
CA THR A 467 28.92 -9.99 -26.57
C THR A 467 28.92 -8.88 -25.50
N PRO A 468 30.10 -8.39 -25.05
CA PRO A 468 30.17 -7.28 -24.10
C PRO A 468 29.40 -6.02 -24.53
N GLU A 469 29.40 -5.72 -25.83
CA GLU A 469 28.66 -4.60 -26.43
C GLU A 469 27.15 -4.81 -26.29
N GLN A 470 26.67 -6.02 -26.57
CA GLN A 470 25.26 -6.39 -26.45
C GLN A 470 24.80 -6.41 -24.97
N ILE A 471 25.66 -6.88 -24.06
CA ILE A 471 25.40 -6.83 -22.60
C ILE A 471 25.21 -5.38 -22.14
N ALA A 472 25.97 -4.43 -22.67
CA ALA A 472 25.83 -3.01 -22.33
C ALA A 472 24.48 -2.41 -22.77
N GLU A 473 23.78 -3.03 -23.72
CA GLU A 473 22.43 -2.62 -24.14
C GLU A 473 21.32 -3.17 -23.22
N LEU A 474 21.62 -4.19 -22.40
CA LEU A 474 20.63 -4.78 -21.51
C LEU A 474 20.18 -3.81 -20.40
N PRO A 475 18.90 -3.87 -19.99
CA PRO A 475 18.43 -3.07 -18.87
C PRO A 475 19.20 -3.44 -17.59
N PRO A 476 19.68 -2.45 -16.81
CA PRO A 476 20.51 -2.72 -15.64
C PRO A 476 19.70 -3.39 -14.52
N PRO A 477 20.33 -4.24 -13.69
CA PRO A 477 19.69 -4.86 -12.56
C PRO A 477 19.24 -3.81 -11.52
N PRO A 478 18.21 -4.12 -10.69
CA PRO A 478 17.60 -3.15 -9.77
C PRO A 478 18.55 -2.53 -8.74
N ARG A 479 19.62 -3.23 -8.35
CA ARG A 479 20.62 -2.74 -7.38
C ARG A 479 21.52 -1.66 -8.00
N GLU A 480 21.98 -1.85 -9.23
CA GLU A 480 22.77 -0.88 -9.99
C GLU A 480 21.94 0.35 -10.38
N ARG A 481 20.66 0.15 -10.69
CA ARG A 481 19.73 1.24 -11.02
C ARG A 481 19.55 2.24 -9.86
N ARG A 482 19.61 1.78 -8.59
CA ARG A 482 19.58 2.64 -7.40
C ARG A 482 20.91 3.36 -7.16
N GLN A 483 22.04 2.72 -7.45
CA GLN A 483 23.37 3.35 -7.34
C GLN A 483 23.60 4.38 -8.45
N ARG A 484 23.18 4.11 -9.70
CA ARG A 484 23.16 5.08 -10.81
C ARG A 484 22.22 6.26 -10.53
N ALA A 485 21.02 6.01 -9.98
CA ALA A 485 20.09 7.07 -9.60
C ALA A 485 20.55 7.91 -8.39
N GLN A 486 21.41 7.37 -7.52
CA GLN A 486 22.04 8.12 -6.42
C GLN A 486 23.31 8.85 -6.84
N ARG A 487 23.98 8.43 -7.93
CA ARG A 487 25.11 9.15 -8.53
C ARG A 487 24.70 10.18 -9.60
N GLY A 488 23.54 10.03 -10.23
CA GLY A 488 23.05 10.91 -11.30
C GLY A 488 21.87 11.77 -10.89
N GLY A 489 22.13 12.84 -10.13
CA GLY A 489 21.18 13.92 -9.96
C GLY A 489 21.27 14.90 -11.15
N GLY A 490 20.21 14.99 -11.95
CA GLY A 490 19.99 16.11 -12.88
C GLY A 490 20.50 15.95 -14.32
N GLY A 491 19.60 15.56 -15.23
CA GLY A 491 19.38 16.30 -16.49
C GLY A 491 20.48 16.36 -17.57
N GLY A 492 21.40 15.39 -17.69
CA GLY A 492 22.48 15.46 -18.70
C GLY A 492 22.41 14.49 -19.88
N ASP A 493 21.83 13.30 -19.73
CA ASP A 493 22.13 12.15 -20.62
C ASP A 493 21.03 11.82 -21.65
N ASP A 494 19.94 12.60 -21.66
CA ASP A 494 18.83 12.40 -22.60
C ASP A 494 19.11 13.04 -23.97
N THR A 495 19.98 14.05 -24.01
CA THR A 495 20.38 14.76 -25.23
C THR A 495 21.25 13.88 -26.13
N GLU A 496 22.19 13.12 -25.55
CA GLU A 496 23.06 12.23 -26.33
C GLU A 496 22.33 10.98 -26.81
N ARG A 497 21.35 10.45 -26.04
CA ARG A 497 20.49 9.35 -26.50
C ARG A 497 19.55 9.80 -27.60
N ARG A 498 18.98 11.01 -27.49
CA ARG A 498 18.12 11.61 -28.52
C ARG A 498 18.91 11.93 -29.80
N GLN A 499 20.13 12.45 -29.69
CA GLN A 499 21.01 12.69 -30.83
C GLN A 499 21.47 11.39 -31.50
N ARG A 500 21.78 10.33 -30.72
CA ARG A 500 22.10 9.01 -31.26
C ARG A 500 20.89 8.31 -31.92
N MET A 501 19.67 8.60 -31.49
CA MET A 501 18.46 8.14 -32.19
C MET A 501 18.21 8.92 -33.47
N ILE A 502 18.38 10.25 -33.45
CA ILE A 502 18.20 11.08 -34.65
C ILE A 502 19.21 10.69 -35.73
N GLN A 503 20.50 10.53 -35.38
CA GLN A 503 21.54 10.09 -36.32
C GLN A 503 21.31 8.72 -36.96
N ARG A 504 20.51 7.83 -36.34
CA ARG A 504 20.19 6.52 -36.94
C ARG A 504 19.15 6.60 -38.06
N PHE A 505 18.32 7.64 -38.07
CA PHE A 505 17.20 7.77 -39.00
C PHE A 505 17.28 9.02 -39.88
N ASP A 506 18.14 9.97 -39.53
CA ASP A 506 18.50 11.17 -40.28
C ASP A 506 19.45 10.79 -41.42
N THR A 507 18.86 10.42 -42.55
CA THR A 507 19.57 9.91 -43.73
C THR A 507 20.12 11.07 -44.57
N ASN A 508 19.51 12.25 -44.48
CA ASN A 508 19.96 13.45 -45.19
C ASN A 508 20.98 14.29 -44.40
N GLY A 509 21.21 13.99 -43.12
CA GLY A 509 22.25 14.57 -42.26
C GLY A 509 21.95 16.00 -41.80
N ASP A 510 20.68 16.41 -41.76
CA ASP A 510 20.27 17.77 -41.44
C ASP A 510 20.02 18.02 -39.94
N GLY A 511 20.14 16.98 -39.12
CA GLY A 511 19.96 17.01 -37.67
C GLY A 511 18.50 16.98 -37.22
N GLN A 512 17.54 16.80 -38.13
CA GLN A 512 16.12 16.63 -37.87
C GLN A 512 15.59 15.39 -38.62
N LEU A 513 14.40 14.89 -38.24
CA LEU A 513 13.78 13.77 -38.95
C LEU A 513 12.66 14.32 -39.83
N SER A 514 12.81 14.17 -41.14
CA SER A 514 11.78 14.52 -42.13
C SER A 514 10.57 13.57 -42.02
N GLU A 515 9.39 13.99 -42.51
CA GLU A 515 8.20 13.13 -42.51
C GLU A 515 8.42 11.80 -43.25
N SER A 516 9.28 11.78 -44.27
CA SER A 516 9.71 10.58 -44.98
C SER A 516 10.54 9.63 -44.11
N GLU A 517 11.47 10.15 -43.31
CA GLU A 517 12.34 9.35 -42.43
C GLU A 517 11.58 8.82 -41.22
N ILE A 518 10.63 9.62 -40.69
CA ILE A 518 9.70 9.20 -39.66
C ILE A 518 8.78 8.08 -40.17
N ARG A 519 8.35 8.14 -41.45
CA ARG A 519 7.52 7.11 -42.06
C ARG A 519 8.31 5.80 -42.27
N ALA A 520 9.55 5.88 -42.74
CA ALA A 520 10.44 4.71 -42.86
C ALA A 520 10.73 4.04 -41.50
N ALA A 521 10.97 4.84 -40.45
CA ALA A 521 11.16 4.34 -39.09
C ALA A 521 9.88 3.70 -38.51
N ARG A 522 8.69 4.15 -38.94
CA ARG A 522 7.40 3.54 -38.56
C ARG A 522 7.07 2.28 -39.35
N GLU A 523 7.43 2.22 -40.63
CA GLU A 523 7.22 1.04 -41.48
C GLU A 523 8.13 -0.12 -41.07
N GLY A 524 9.39 0.16 -40.67
CA GLY A 524 10.28 -0.83 -40.05
C GLY A 524 9.75 -1.42 -38.75
N ARG A 525 8.87 -0.71 -38.02
CA ARG A 525 8.18 -1.21 -36.82
C ARG A 525 6.87 -1.93 -37.12
N ARG A 526 6.20 -1.65 -38.23
CA ARG A 526 4.94 -2.32 -38.62
C ARG A 526 5.15 -3.66 -39.33
N GLY A 527 6.34 -3.90 -39.87
CA GLY A 527 6.67 -5.16 -40.56
C GLY A 527 6.87 -6.40 -39.67
N ARG A 528 6.79 -6.27 -38.34
CA ARG A 528 6.96 -7.40 -37.40
C ARG A 528 5.70 -7.83 -36.63
N ASP A 529 4.55 -7.16 -36.81
CA ASP A 529 3.33 -7.43 -36.04
C ASP A 529 2.08 -7.80 -36.87
N ASP A 530 2.19 -8.15 -38.15
CA ASP A 530 1.01 -8.54 -38.96
C ASP A 530 1.23 -9.83 -39.77
N GLY A 531 1.33 -10.94 -39.03
CA GLY A 531 1.26 -12.30 -39.54
C GLY A 531 0.05 -13.05 -38.97
N GLY A 532 -1.16 -12.48 -39.03
CA GLY A 532 -2.31 -13.17 -38.44
C GLY A 532 -3.69 -12.52 -38.49
N ARG A 533 -4.12 -11.89 -39.59
CA ARG A 533 -5.56 -11.78 -39.94
C ARG A 533 -5.76 -11.43 -41.41
N ARG A 534 -5.93 -12.47 -42.23
CA ARG A 534 -6.52 -12.34 -43.57
C ARG A 534 -7.97 -11.91 -43.44
N GLN A 535 -8.22 -10.69 -43.92
CA GLN A 535 -9.34 -10.28 -44.78
C GLN A 535 -10.49 -11.29 -44.98
N GLY A 536 -11.67 -10.88 -44.52
CA GLY A 536 -12.94 -11.11 -45.22
C GLY A 536 -13.67 -9.76 -45.33
N ARG A 537 -13.51 -9.07 -46.46
CA ARG A 537 -14.35 -7.93 -46.87
C ARG A 537 -15.67 -8.46 -47.44
N GLY A 538 -16.74 -7.70 -47.27
CA GLY A 538 -17.96 -7.86 -48.06
C GLY A 538 -18.99 -6.78 -47.73
N ASP A 539 -18.92 -5.67 -48.46
CA ASP A 539 -19.84 -4.53 -48.44
C ASP A 539 -21.33 -4.93 -48.42
N ARG A 540 -22.08 -4.40 -47.46
CA ARG A 540 -23.35 -3.67 -47.60
C ARG A 540 -23.85 -3.14 -46.26
#